data_AF-A0A952HF59-F1
#
_entry.id   AF-A0A952HF59-F1
#
_cell.length_a   1.000
_cell.length_b   1.000
_cell.length_c   1.000
_cell.angle_alpha   90.00
_cell.angle_beta   90.00
_cell.angle_gamma   90.00
#
_symmetry.space_group_name_H-M   'P 1'
#
loop_
_entity.id
_entity.type
_entity.pdbx_description
1 polymer ?
#
loop_
_entity_poly.entity_id
_entity_poly.type
_entity_poly.pdbx_seq_one_letter_code
_entity_poly.pdbx_strand_id
1 'polypeptide(L)' 'LNDDVVEGLNCLDLNAFSVQYHPEAAAGPHDANYLFDRFLDMVKAQHGEQTATTETQENA' A
#
# COMPACT_ATOMS: atom_id res chain seq x y z
N LEU A 1 4.17 -20.26 0.57
CA LEU A 1 3.18 -21.18 1.18
C LEU A 1 3.53 -22.66 0.97
N ASN A 2 4.32 -22.98 -0.06
CA ASN A 2 4.60 -24.37 -0.46
C ASN A 2 5.87 -24.96 0.18
N ASP A 3 6.74 -24.12 0.71
CA ASP A 3 8.12 -24.45 1.07
C ASP A 3 8.66 -23.60 2.26
N ASP A 4 7.76 -22.95 3.00
CA ASP A 4 8.06 -22.15 4.20
C ASP A 4 9.14 -21.06 4.04
N VAL A 5 9.40 -20.63 2.80
CA VAL A 5 10.27 -19.48 2.54
C VAL A 5 9.59 -18.16 2.91
N VAL A 6 10.41 -17.18 3.27
CA VAL A 6 9.94 -15.82 3.59
C VAL A 6 9.61 -15.07 2.31
N GLU A 7 8.36 -14.60 2.19
CA GLU A 7 7.83 -13.94 0.99
C GLU A 7 7.79 -12.41 1.10
N GLY A 8 8.24 -11.85 2.22
CA GLY A 8 8.26 -10.42 2.47
C GLY A 8 8.72 -10.07 3.87
N LEU A 9 9.11 -8.80 4.05
CA LEU A 9 9.62 -8.27 5.31
C LEU A 9 8.91 -6.96 5.64
N ASN A 10 8.72 -6.69 6.93
CA ASN A 10 8.23 -5.41 7.44
C ASN A 10 9.23 -4.85 8.44
N CYS A 11 9.70 -3.64 8.22
CA CYS A 11 10.57 -2.95 9.16
C CYS A 11 9.73 -2.42 10.34
N LEU A 12 10.23 -2.54 11.56
CA LEU A 12 9.53 -2.08 12.76
C LEU A 12 9.92 -0.65 13.14
N ASP A 13 11.13 -0.23 12.77
CA ASP A 13 11.70 1.07 13.12
C ASP A 13 11.44 2.13 12.03
N LEU A 14 11.23 1.67 10.80
CA LEU A 14 11.00 2.51 9.63
C LEU A 14 9.69 2.12 8.95
N ASN A 15 9.04 3.10 8.33
CA ASN A 15 7.84 2.88 7.54
C ASN A 15 8.23 2.28 6.18
N ALA A 16 8.61 1.00 6.18
CA ALA A 16 9.14 0.30 5.03
C ALA A 16 8.78 -1.18 5.08
N PHE A 17 8.46 -1.75 3.92
CA PHE A 17 8.22 -3.17 3.73
C PHE A 17 8.72 -3.63 2.36
N SER A 18 8.89 -4.93 2.19
CA SER A 18 9.25 -5.56 0.91
C SER A 18 8.47 -6.85 0.69
N VAL A 19 8.34 -7.25 -0.57
CA VAL A 19 7.79 -8.54 -0.99
C VAL A 19 8.73 -9.20 -1.99
N GLN A 20 8.75 -10.53 -1.99
CA GLN A 20 9.60 -11.31 -2.89
C GLN A 20 8.96 -11.50 -4.28
N TYR A 21 7.63 -11.54 -4.35
CA TYR A 21 6.88 -11.67 -5.59
C TYR A 21 6.65 -10.31 -6.28
N HIS A 22 6.13 -10.36 -7.50
CA HIS A 22 5.86 -9.21 -8.35
C HIS A 22 4.41 -8.71 -8.18
N PRO A 23 4.17 -7.65 -7.38
CA PRO A 23 2.83 -7.14 -7.13
C PRO A 23 2.17 -6.47 -8.34
N GLU A 24 2.96 -6.06 -9.34
CA GLU A 24 2.52 -5.41 -10.58
C GLU A 24 1.86 -6.36 -11.58
N ALA A 25 1.91 -7.68 -11.32
CA ALA A 25 1.28 -8.72 -12.11
C ALA A 25 1.54 -8.60 -13.64
N ALA A 26 2.81 -8.67 -14.06
CA ALA A 26 3.14 -8.84 -15.48
C ALA A 26 2.87 -10.30 -15.92
N ALA A 27 1.62 -10.60 -16.27
CA ALA A 27 1.04 -11.92 -16.57
C ALA A 27 0.85 -12.86 -15.36
N GLY A 28 0.31 -12.33 -14.24
CA GLY A 28 -0.06 -13.08 -13.04
C GLY A 28 -1.39 -12.60 -12.42
N PRO A 29 -1.90 -13.25 -11.36
CA PRO A 29 -3.11 -12.82 -10.68
C PRO A 29 -2.90 -11.48 -9.96
N HIS A 30 -3.93 -10.65 -9.90
CA HIS A 30 -3.90 -9.31 -9.32
C HIS A 30 -4.00 -9.30 -7.77
N ASP A 31 -3.71 -10.43 -7.13
CA ASP A 31 -3.93 -10.68 -5.69
C ASP A 31 -3.03 -9.82 -4.79
N ALA A 32 -2.02 -9.16 -5.37
CA ALA A 32 -1.01 -8.35 -4.68
C ALA A 32 -1.14 -6.83 -4.92
N ASN A 33 -2.11 -6.39 -5.73
CA ASN A 33 -2.25 -4.97 -6.08
C ASN A 33 -2.47 -4.05 -4.85
N TYR A 34 -3.10 -4.56 -3.79
CA TYR A 34 -3.36 -3.81 -2.56
C TYR A 34 -2.08 -3.30 -1.86
N LEU A 35 -0.92 -3.88 -2.17
CA LEU A 35 0.36 -3.43 -1.64
C LEU A 35 0.74 -2.03 -2.14
N PHE A 36 0.28 -1.63 -3.33
CA PHE A 36 0.47 -0.27 -3.82
C PHE A 36 -0.38 0.73 -3.03
N ASP A 37 -1.65 0.40 -2.73
CA ASP A 37 -2.50 1.26 -1.89
C ASP A 37 -1.91 1.42 -0.49
N ARG A 38 -1.45 0.30 0.11
CA ARG A 38 -0.75 0.33 1.39
C ARG A 38 0.49 1.23 1.37
N PHE A 39 1.28 1.17 0.30
CA PHE A 39 2.43 2.04 0.12
C PHE A 39 2.02 3.52 -0.01
N LEU A 40 0.94 3.82 -0.71
CA LEU A 40 0.44 5.19 -0.83
C LEU A 40 -0.04 5.74 0.50
N ASP A 41 -0.78 4.95 1.28
CA ASP A 41 -1.23 5.35 2.62
C ASP A 41 -0.06 5.61 3.56
N MET A 42 0.99 4.79 3.43
CA MET A 42 2.26 4.94 4.15
C MET A 42 2.93 6.30 3.85
N VAL A 43 3.00 6.69 2.57
CA VAL A 43 3.57 7.97 2.14
C VAL A 43 2.72 9.15 2.60
N LYS A 44 1.38 9.08 2.46
CA LYS A 44 0.46 10.13 2.92
C LYS A 44 0.56 10.37 4.42
N ALA A 45 0.62 9.29 5.22
CA ALA A 45 0.76 9.37 6.67
C ALA A 45 2.08 10.04 7.08
N GLN A 46 3.17 9.79 6.33
CA GLN A 46 4.46 10.42 6.58
C GLN A 46 4.51 11.90 6.17
N HIS A 47 3.75 12.31 5.15
CA HIS A 47 3.71 13.68 4.66
C HIS A 47 2.68 14.57 5.37
N GLY A 48 1.90 14.03 6.33
CA GLY A 48 0.94 14.82 7.11
C GLY A 48 -0.11 15.51 6.24
N GLU A 49 -0.57 14.87 5.17
CA GLU A 49 -1.54 15.48 4.27
C GLU A 49 -2.88 15.70 4.98
N GLN A 50 -3.15 16.98 5.25
CA GLN A 50 -4.48 17.53 5.40
C GLN A 50 -5.17 17.49 4.02
N THR A 51 -5.86 16.40 3.69
CA THR A 51 -6.83 16.44 2.61
C THR A 51 -8.09 17.14 3.13
N ALA A 52 -8.17 18.44 2.83
CA ALA A 52 -9.39 19.21 2.89
C ALA A 52 -10.52 18.41 2.24
N THR A 53 -11.55 18.08 3.02
CA THR A 53 -12.85 17.67 2.53
C THR A 53 -13.36 18.75 1.59
N THR A 54 -13.30 18.48 0.29
CA THR A 54 -13.98 19.28 -0.74
C THR A 54 -15.46 19.34 -0.38
N GLU A 55 -15.90 20.54 -0.06
CA GLU A 55 -17.30 20.92 0.14
C GLU A 55 -18.14 20.38 -1.03
N THR A 56 -19.07 19.48 -0.73
CA THR A 56 -20.33 19.44 -1.47
C THR A 56 -21.36 20.10 -0.57
N GLN A 57 -21.35 21.43 -0.58
CA GLN A 57 -22.47 22.23 -0.12
C GLN A 57 -23.52 22.15 -1.22
N GLU A 58 -24.31 21.08 -1.20
CA GLU A 58 -25.50 20.96 -2.01
C GLU A 58 -26.57 21.89 -1.43
N ASN A 59 -26.94 22.91 -2.21
CA ASN A 59 -27.98 23.87 -1.91
C ASN A 59 -29.32 23.17 -1.61
N ALA A 60 -29.92 23.45 -0.45
CA ALA A 60 -31.37 23.44 -0.23
C ALA A 60 -31.73 24.39 0.92
#